data_AF-A0A2E8RQX7-F1
#
_entry.id   AF-A0A2E8RQX7-F1
#
_cell.length_a   1.000
_cell.length_b   1.000
_cell.length_c   1.000
_cell.angle_alpha   90.00
_cell.angle_beta   90.00
_cell.angle_gamma   90.00
#
_symmetry.space_group_name_H-M   'P 1'
#
loop_
_entity.id
_entity.type
_entity.pdbx_description
1 polymer ?
#
loop_
_entity_poly.entity_id
_entity_poly.type
_entity_poly.pdbx_seq_one_letter_code
_entity_poly.pdbx_strand_id
1 'polypeptide(L)'
;MVIIRNQYRRKWKTYNCLYLLVFILLINQVGNSQEAKPAVGLKVTKIKVESGQKYKMGATPLQNQARIYIDRDHLKFTNVPKPLSGLHYMMTANADHKGKGEKFLTFVVDQTVRLWIARDSRGAPEKKGVAPKWLLTNFDQTKLQIKTNEPKMESFVLYRGKADLAKGKHSLGGNAAPPAQGQMNNYVLIFGAGEGIEKEPEMTVPKGNNLPILWGGIKISRQQ
;
A
#
# COMPACT_ATOMS: atom_id res chain seq x y z
N MET A 1 -21.88 -63.17 -42.26
CA MET A 1 -21.71 -63.43 -40.81
C MET A 1 -20.47 -62.65 -40.35
N VAL A 2 -20.66 -61.41 -39.90
CA VAL A 2 -19.56 -60.48 -39.57
C VAL A 2 -19.48 -60.35 -38.05
N ILE A 3 -18.35 -60.77 -37.48
CA ILE A 3 -18.07 -60.74 -36.05
C ILE A 3 -17.32 -59.43 -35.75
N ILE A 4 -17.99 -58.45 -35.13
CA ILE A 4 -17.34 -57.27 -34.55
C ILE A 4 -17.12 -57.54 -33.06
N ARG A 5 -15.88 -57.87 -32.69
CA ARG A 5 -15.42 -57.94 -31.29
C ARG A 5 -15.19 -56.52 -30.77
N ASN A 6 -16.02 -56.08 -29.83
CA ASN A 6 -15.87 -54.83 -29.12
C ASN A 6 -14.74 -54.95 -28.07
N GLN A 7 -13.53 -54.46 -28.39
CA GLN A 7 -12.41 -54.38 -27.45
C GLN A 7 -12.47 -53.06 -26.66
N TYR A 8 -13.09 -53.07 -25.48
CA TYR A 8 -12.88 -52.01 -24.48
C TYR A 8 -11.51 -52.20 -23.81
N ARG A 9 -10.46 -51.62 -24.40
CA ARG A 9 -9.14 -51.49 -23.75
C ARG A 9 -9.14 -50.31 -22.78
N ARG A 10 -9.09 -50.63 -21.47
CA ARG A 10 -8.57 -49.74 -20.42
C ARG A 10 -7.19 -49.20 -20.83
N LYS A 11 -7.08 -47.88 -21.00
CA LYS A 11 -5.80 -47.16 -20.99
C LYS A 11 -5.91 -45.97 -20.04
N TRP A 12 -5.55 -46.21 -18.79
CA TRP A 12 -5.11 -45.15 -17.87
C TRP A 12 -3.62 -44.96 -18.10
N LYS A 13 -3.22 -43.90 -18.79
CA LYS A 13 -1.83 -43.41 -18.80
C LYS A 13 -1.81 -41.88 -18.96
N THR A 14 -1.33 -41.25 -17.89
CA THR A 14 -0.46 -40.06 -17.91
C THR A 14 -1.02 -38.78 -18.53
N TYR A 15 -2.03 -38.19 -17.91
CA TYR A 15 -2.32 -36.76 -18.06
C TYR A 15 -2.73 -36.18 -16.70
N ASN A 16 -1.84 -36.13 -15.71
CA ASN A 16 -2.18 -35.49 -14.43
C ASN A 16 -0.97 -35.22 -13.52
N CYS A 17 0.05 -34.55 -14.03
CA CYS A 17 1.09 -33.96 -13.17
C CYS A 17 1.46 -32.54 -13.61
N LEU A 18 1.46 -32.29 -14.93
CA LEU A 18 1.72 -30.94 -15.47
C LEU A 18 0.58 -29.95 -15.17
N TYR A 19 -0.69 -30.38 -15.23
CA TYR A 19 -1.83 -29.52 -14.89
C TYR A 19 -1.92 -29.21 -13.38
N LEU A 20 -1.49 -30.13 -12.52
CA LEU A 20 -1.46 -29.90 -11.08
C LEU A 20 -0.33 -28.92 -10.70
N LEU A 21 0.82 -28.99 -11.37
CA LEU A 21 1.92 -28.02 -11.18
C LEU A 21 1.55 -26.62 -11.69
N VAL A 22 0.84 -26.49 -12.81
CA VAL A 22 0.32 -25.20 -13.30
C VAL A 22 -0.76 -24.64 -12.36
N PHE A 23 -1.59 -25.49 -11.75
CA PHE A 23 -2.57 -25.05 -10.75
C PHE A 23 -1.92 -24.62 -9.44
N ILE A 24 -0.86 -25.30 -8.98
CA ILE A 24 -0.09 -24.91 -7.80
C ILE A 24 0.72 -23.62 -8.07
N LEU A 25 1.24 -23.42 -9.28
CA LEU A 25 1.88 -22.16 -9.70
C LEU A 25 0.88 -20.99 -9.84
N LEU A 26 -0.39 -21.26 -10.13
CA LEU A 26 -1.46 -20.24 -10.15
C LEU A 26 -2.01 -19.89 -8.76
N ILE A 27 -1.99 -20.81 -7.79
CA ILE A 27 -2.41 -20.52 -6.41
C ILE A 27 -1.38 -19.63 -5.68
N ASN A 28 -0.10 -19.70 -6.04
CA ASN A 28 0.95 -18.86 -5.43
C ASN A 28 0.91 -17.37 -5.86
N GLN A 29 0.00 -16.99 -6.78
CA GLN A 29 -0.27 -15.59 -7.15
C GLN A 29 -1.50 -15.01 -6.44
N VAL A 30 -2.15 -15.76 -5.54
CA VAL A 30 -3.18 -15.19 -4.65
C VAL A 30 -2.46 -14.33 -3.61
N GLY A 31 -2.37 -13.05 -3.96
CA GLY A 31 -1.72 -11.94 -3.26
C GLY A 31 -1.46 -12.17 -1.78
N ASN A 32 -0.18 -12.28 -1.47
CA ASN A 32 0.36 -11.99 -0.15
C ASN A 32 -0.01 -10.53 0.19
N SER A 33 -1.23 -10.31 0.69
CA SER A 33 -1.68 -9.00 1.16
C SER A 33 -1.04 -8.80 2.53
N GLN A 34 0.28 -8.61 2.52
CA GLN A 34 1.04 -8.38 3.74
C GLN A 34 0.46 -7.15 4.44
N GLU A 35 0.05 -7.37 5.69
CA GLU A 35 -0.49 -6.34 6.57
C GLU A 35 0.53 -5.21 6.71
N ALA A 36 0.11 -3.96 6.44
CA ALA A 36 1.02 -2.84 6.58
C ALA A 36 1.29 -2.62 8.08
N LYS A 37 2.57 -2.47 8.43
CA LYS A 37 2.99 -2.29 9.82
C LYS A 37 2.78 -0.83 10.24
N PRO A 38 2.31 -0.55 11.48
CA PRO A 38 2.30 0.81 12.02
C PRO A 38 3.70 1.42 12.09
N ALA A 39 3.84 2.69 11.71
CA ALA A 39 5.09 3.46 11.90
C ALA A 39 5.22 3.90 13.37
N VAL A 40 5.75 3.02 14.22
CA VAL A 40 5.87 3.28 15.66
C VAL A 40 6.65 4.57 15.93
N GLY A 41 6.11 5.44 16.77
CA GLY A 41 6.75 6.71 17.15
C GLY A 41 6.74 7.79 16.07
N LEU A 42 6.01 7.61 14.97
CA LEU A 42 5.92 8.59 13.88
C LEU A 42 5.46 9.96 14.37
N LYS A 43 6.23 10.99 14.02
CA LYS A 43 5.83 12.39 14.16
C LYS A 43 5.64 13.01 12.77
N VAL A 44 4.43 13.51 12.54
CA VAL A 44 4.12 14.35 11.38
C VAL A 44 3.96 15.79 11.86
N THR A 45 4.81 16.68 11.36
CA THR A 45 4.91 18.07 11.84
C THR A 45 4.91 19.06 10.69
N LYS A 46 4.93 20.37 11.02
CA LYS A 46 4.95 21.47 10.04
C LYS A 46 3.89 21.32 8.95
N ILE A 47 2.71 20.85 9.35
CA ILE A 47 1.56 20.67 8.47
C ILE A 47 1.08 22.05 8.04
N LYS A 48 1.14 22.34 6.75
CA LYS A 48 0.66 23.57 6.13
C LYS A 48 -0.26 23.21 4.97
N VAL A 49 -1.45 23.79 4.98
CA VAL A 49 -2.47 23.63 3.93
C VAL A 49 -2.70 24.99 3.28
N GLU A 50 -2.85 25.01 1.96
CA GLU A 50 -3.07 26.23 1.19
C GLU A 50 -4.34 26.98 1.63
N SER A 51 -5.39 26.24 2.01
CA SER A 51 -6.64 26.80 2.54
C SER A 51 -6.52 27.45 3.93
N GLY A 52 -5.39 27.25 4.62
CA GLY A 52 -5.21 27.66 6.02
C GLY A 52 -5.86 26.72 7.04
N GLN A 53 -6.51 25.63 6.60
CA GLN A 53 -7.12 24.66 7.52
C GLN A 53 -6.07 23.91 8.36
N LYS A 54 -6.43 23.60 9.60
CA LYS A 54 -5.54 22.99 10.60
C LYS A 54 -5.64 21.47 10.59
N TYR A 55 -5.14 20.84 9.53
CA TYR A 55 -5.07 19.39 9.44
C TYR A 55 -4.26 18.82 10.61
N LYS A 56 -4.67 17.66 11.11
CA LYS A 56 -4.04 17.04 12.29
C LYS A 56 -4.10 15.52 12.22
N MET A 57 -3.20 14.88 12.95
CA MET A 57 -3.23 13.42 13.12
C MET A 57 -4.53 13.00 13.83
N GLY A 58 -5.03 11.81 13.51
CA GLY A 58 -6.11 11.16 14.23
C GLY A 58 -5.78 11.05 15.72
N ALA A 59 -6.78 11.25 16.58
CA ALA A 59 -6.63 11.06 18.03
C ALA A 59 -6.50 9.59 18.41
N THR A 60 -6.95 8.69 17.54
CA THR A 60 -6.77 7.24 17.63
C THR A 60 -6.01 6.76 16.38
N PRO A 61 -5.47 5.54 16.39
CA PRO A 61 -5.09 4.86 15.16
C PRO A 61 -6.28 4.72 14.20
N LEU A 62 -5.99 4.38 12.94
CA LEU A 62 -7.00 4.10 11.93
C LEU A 62 -7.77 2.83 12.33
N GLN A 63 -9.05 3.00 12.64
CA GLN A 63 -9.95 1.94 13.09
C GLN A 63 -11.40 2.32 12.81
N ASN A 64 -12.31 1.35 12.95
CA ASN A 64 -13.74 1.63 12.90
C ASN A 64 -14.13 2.67 13.95
N GLN A 65 -15.15 3.48 13.65
CA GLN A 65 -15.63 4.60 14.47
C GLN A 65 -14.64 5.77 14.63
N ALA A 66 -13.41 5.67 14.14
CA ALA A 66 -12.50 6.81 14.11
C ALA A 66 -13.01 7.91 13.16
N ARG A 67 -12.83 9.16 13.57
CA ARG A 67 -13.30 10.35 12.86
C ARG A 67 -12.50 10.58 11.58
N ILE A 68 -13.17 10.91 10.47
CA ILE A 68 -12.51 11.08 9.16
C ILE A 68 -11.93 12.48 8.99
N TYR A 69 -12.73 13.52 9.26
CA TYR A 69 -12.37 14.91 8.93
C TYR A 69 -12.41 15.84 10.13
N ILE A 70 -11.56 16.87 10.14
CA ILE A 70 -11.51 17.87 11.23
C ILE A 70 -12.74 18.78 11.31
N ASP A 71 -13.55 18.82 10.26
CA ASP A 71 -14.70 19.73 10.09
C ASP A 71 -16.02 18.98 9.86
N ARG A 72 -16.02 17.64 9.97
CA ARG A 72 -17.23 16.79 9.95
C ARG A 72 -17.18 15.73 11.05
N ASP A 73 -17.65 16.10 12.23
CA ASP A 73 -17.59 15.26 13.44
C ASP A 73 -18.32 13.92 13.32
N HIS A 74 -19.46 13.93 12.64
CA HIS A 74 -20.34 12.78 12.47
C HIS A 74 -19.79 11.75 11.46
N LEU A 75 -18.82 12.11 10.61
CA LEU A 75 -18.29 11.21 9.59
C LEU A 75 -17.19 10.31 10.16
N LYS A 76 -17.44 9.00 10.11
CA LYS A 76 -16.63 7.94 10.70
C LYS A 76 -16.31 6.84 9.69
N PHE A 77 -15.18 6.18 9.89
CA PHE A 77 -14.91 4.91 9.22
C PHE A 77 -15.81 3.81 9.80
N THR A 78 -16.36 2.96 8.94
CA THR A 78 -17.27 1.87 9.33
C THR A 78 -16.72 0.49 9.03
N ASN A 79 -15.79 0.38 8.07
CA ASN A 79 -15.05 -0.84 7.80
C ASN A 79 -13.63 -0.49 7.35
N VAL A 80 -12.68 -0.58 8.26
CA VAL A 80 -11.24 -0.50 7.99
C VAL A 80 -10.72 -1.92 7.74
N PRO A 81 -10.14 -2.22 6.56
CA PRO A 81 -9.63 -3.55 6.27
C PRO A 81 -8.39 -3.83 7.13
N LYS A 82 -8.22 -5.09 7.54
CA LYS A 82 -7.14 -5.54 8.43
C LYS A 82 -5.75 -4.99 8.02
N PRO A 83 -5.35 -5.02 6.73
CA PRO A 83 -4.04 -4.51 6.32
C PRO A 83 -3.75 -3.03 6.63
N LEU A 84 -4.77 -2.23 6.97
CA LEU A 84 -4.64 -0.80 7.30
C LEU A 84 -5.01 -0.49 8.75
N SER A 85 -5.55 -1.47 9.48
CA SER A 85 -5.98 -1.26 10.86
C SER A 85 -4.79 -0.95 11.75
N GLY A 86 -4.94 0.03 12.64
CA GLY A 86 -3.88 0.44 13.57
C GLY A 86 -2.81 1.37 12.98
N LEU A 87 -2.87 1.69 11.69
CA LEU A 87 -1.97 2.68 11.09
C LEU A 87 -2.26 4.11 11.59
N HIS A 88 -1.27 5.00 11.50
CA HIS A 88 -1.49 6.42 11.73
C HIS A 88 -2.24 7.03 10.55
N TYR A 89 -3.09 8.02 10.78
CA TYR A 89 -3.74 8.75 9.70
C TYR A 89 -3.88 10.23 10.03
N MET A 90 -4.00 11.07 9.01
CA MET A 90 -4.22 12.51 9.13
C MET A 90 -5.65 12.84 8.74
N MET A 91 -6.39 13.44 9.68
CA MET A 91 -7.68 14.05 9.39
C MET A 91 -7.47 15.34 8.60
N THR A 92 -8.04 15.38 7.40
CA THR A 92 -8.10 16.57 6.55
C THR A 92 -9.40 17.34 6.81
N ALA A 93 -9.57 18.53 6.22
CA ALA A 93 -10.85 19.22 6.18
C ALA A 93 -11.62 18.79 4.93
N ASN A 94 -12.88 18.38 5.09
CA ASN A 94 -13.73 18.04 3.95
C ASN A 94 -14.11 19.28 3.13
N ALA A 95 -14.14 20.47 3.75
CA ALA A 95 -14.30 21.75 3.04
C ALA A 95 -13.29 21.92 1.89
N ASP A 96 -12.09 21.35 2.02
CA ASP A 96 -11.01 21.42 1.04
C ASP A 96 -11.14 20.41 -0.11
N HIS A 97 -12.26 19.69 -0.25
CA HIS A 97 -12.45 18.69 -1.32
C HIS A 97 -12.28 19.25 -2.74
N LYS A 98 -12.47 20.56 -2.94
CA LYS A 98 -12.25 21.28 -4.21
C LYS A 98 -10.85 21.91 -4.33
N GLY A 99 -9.95 21.67 -3.38
CA GLY A 99 -8.58 22.19 -3.40
C GLY A 99 -7.83 21.78 -4.66
N LYS A 100 -7.06 22.72 -5.23
CA LYS A 100 -6.24 22.54 -6.44
C LYS A 100 -4.78 22.87 -6.13
N GLY A 101 -3.94 22.95 -7.16
CA GLY A 101 -2.52 23.27 -7.01
C GLY A 101 -1.64 22.05 -6.75
N GLU A 102 -0.34 22.21 -6.98
CA GLU A 102 0.65 21.13 -6.89
C GLU A 102 1.19 20.93 -5.46
N LYS A 103 1.09 21.95 -4.61
CA LYS A 103 1.60 21.97 -3.23
C LYS A 103 0.52 22.38 -2.23
N PHE A 104 -0.68 21.84 -2.41
CA PHE A 104 -1.84 22.15 -1.57
C PHE A 104 -1.61 21.79 -0.10
N LEU A 105 -0.96 20.65 0.16
CA LEU A 105 -0.61 20.17 1.49
C LEU A 105 0.89 19.93 1.57
N THR A 106 1.54 20.46 2.61
CA THR A 106 2.94 20.17 2.93
C THR A 106 3.07 19.74 4.38
N PHE A 107 3.99 18.81 4.66
CA PHE A 107 4.23 18.29 6.00
C PHE A 107 5.66 17.72 6.10
N VAL A 108 6.12 17.45 7.32
CA VAL A 108 7.40 16.80 7.60
C VAL A 108 7.16 15.50 8.33
N VAL A 109 7.81 14.43 7.88
CA VAL A 109 7.87 13.14 8.59
C VAL A 109 9.26 12.96 9.19
N ASP A 110 9.34 12.41 10.40
CA ASP A 110 10.59 12.24 11.15
C ASP A 110 11.32 10.91 10.88
N GLN A 111 10.67 10.00 10.15
CA GLN A 111 11.19 8.70 9.72
C GLN A 111 10.66 8.36 8.32
N THR A 112 11.22 7.30 7.73
CA THR A 112 10.75 6.79 6.44
C THR A 112 9.38 6.13 6.60
N VAL A 113 8.42 6.49 5.74
CA VAL A 113 7.03 6.00 5.82
C VAL A 113 6.50 5.60 4.46
N ARG A 114 5.66 4.56 4.43
CA ARG A 114 4.78 4.30 3.29
C ARG A 114 3.54 5.18 3.44
N LEU A 115 3.24 5.94 2.41
CA LEU A 115 2.04 6.78 2.38
C LEU A 115 0.95 6.09 1.54
N TRP A 116 -0.27 6.09 2.07
CA TRP A 116 -1.48 5.79 1.32
C TRP A 116 -2.40 7.02 1.29
N ILE A 117 -3.11 7.18 0.18
CA ILE A 117 -4.16 8.18 0.01
C ILE A 117 -5.50 7.46 -0.07
N ALA A 118 -6.38 7.70 0.90
CA ALA A 118 -7.76 7.26 0.85
C ALA A 118 -8.57 8.35 0.15
N ARG A 119 -9.12 8.06 -1.04
CA ARG A 119 -9.83 9.03 -1.87
C ARG A 119 -11.26 8.58 -2.15
N ASP A 120 -12.20 9.53 -2.14
CA ASP A 120 -13.62 9.33 -2.40
C ASP A 120 -13.83 8.43 -3.63
N SER A 121 -14.55 7.31 -3.45
CA SER A 121 -14.73 6.30 -4.51
C SER A 121 -15.40 6.84 -5.77
N ARG A 122 -16.21 7.90 -5.69
CA ARG A 122 -16.82 8.54 -6.87
C ARG A 122 -15.79 9.16 -7.80
N GLY A 123 -14.61 9.48 -7.27
CA GLY A 123 -13.51 9.99 -8.05
C GLY A 123 -12.64 8.90 -8.70
N ALA A 124 -12.98 7.62 -8.53
CA ALA A 124 -12.25 6.50 -9.10
C ALA A 124 -12.80 6.10 -10.49
N PRO A 125 -11.97 5.53 -11.38
CA PRO A 125 -12.39 5.13 -12.73
C PRO A 125 -13.59 4.18 -12.75
N GLU A 126 -13.72 3.30 -11.74
CA GLU A 126 -14.82 2.35 -11.60
C GLU A 126 -16.19 3.04 -11.51
N LYS A 127 -16.24 4.28 -11.02
CA LYS A 127 -17.44 5.11 -10.92
C LYS A 127 -17.45 6.25 -11.95
N LYS A 128 -16.69 6.12 -13.05
CA LYS A 128 -16.52 7.13 -14.11
C LYS A 128 -15.91 8.45 -13.61
N GLY A 129 -15.29 8.43 -12.43
CA GLY A 129 -14.51 9.55 -11.91
C GLY A 129 -13.09 9.53 -12.46
N VAL A 130 -12.34 10.58 -12.12
CA VAL A 130 -10.93 10.73 -12.51
C VAL A 130 -10.12 11.19 -11.30
N ALA A 131 -8.97 10.57 -11.08
CA ALA A 131 -8.01 10.99 -10.07
C ALA A 131 -7.13 12.16 -10.56
N PRO A 132 -6.62 13.02 -9.66
CA PRO A 132 -5.70 14.08 -10.05
C PRO A 132 -4.39 13.49 -10.59
N LYS A 133 -3.73 14.19 -11.53
CA LYS A 133 -2.51 13.70 -12.21
C LYS A 133 -1.42 13.31 -11.22
N TRP A 134 -1.19 14.14 -10.20
CA TRP A 134 -0.17 13.88 -9.17
C TRP A 134 -0.39 12.55 -8.44
N LEU A 135 -1.63 12.12 -8.26
CA LEU A 135 -1.95 10.86 -7.58
C LEU A 135 -1.60 9.68 -8.49
N LEU A 136 -2.03 9.73 -9.74
CA LEU A 136 -1.74 8.68 -10.74
C LEU A 136 -0.25 8.55 -11.06
N THR A 137 0.49 9.65 -11.02
CA THR A 137 1.95 9.63 -11.24
C THR A 137 2.68 8.93 -10.10
N ASN A 138 2.31 9.17 -8.84
CA ASN A 138 3.12 8.79 -7.68
C ASN A 138 2.58 7.60 -6.88
N PHE A 139 1.35 7.15 -7.15
CA PHE A 139 0.68 6.12 -6.38
C PHE A 139 0.03 5.08 -7.31
N ASP A 140 -0.08 3.86 -6.81
CA ASP A 140 -0.82 2.77 -7.44
C ASP A 140 -2.17 2.60 -6.75
N GLN A 141 -3.25 2.56 -7.53
CA GLN A 141 -4.57 2.22 -7.01
C GLN A 141 -4.57 0.76 -6.54
N THR A 142 -5.10 0.52 -5.35
CA THR A 142 -5.21 -0.82 -4.77
C THR A 142 -6.65 -1.33 -4.85
N LYS A 143 -6.83 -2.62 -4.58
CA LYS A 143 -8.16 -3.22 -4.40
C LYS A 143 -8.76 -2.95 -3.01
N LEU A 144 -8.00 -2.33 -2.10
CA LEU A 144 -8.48 -2.04 -0.75
C LEU A 144 -9.46 -0.86 -0.78
N GLN A 145 -10.48 -0.97 0.05
CA GLN A 145 -11.45 0.07 0.30
C GLN A 145 -11.67 0.24 1.80
N ILE A 146 -11.90 1.47 2.25
CA ILE A 146 -12.36 1.75 3.61
C ILE A 146 -13.79 2.27 3.53
N LYS A 147 -14.76 1.57 4.13
CA LYS A 147 -16.15 2.06 4.16
C LYS A 147 -16.30 3.18 5.17
N THR A 148 -17.29 4.04 4.92
CA THR A 148 -17.65 5.14 5.81
C THR A 148 -19.14 5.16 6.08
N ASN A 149 -19.58 5.98 7.02
CA ASN A 149 -20.99 6.27 7.21
C ASN A 149 -21.48 7.44 6.34
N GLU A 150 -20.68 7.93 5.38
CA GLU A 150 -21.14 8.95 4.43
C GLU A 150 -21.98 8.29 3.32
N PRO A 151 -23.31 8.50 3.29
CA PRO A 151 -24.22 7.72 2.45
C PRO A 151 -23.92 7.82 0.96
N LYS A 152 -23.40 8.96 0.50
CA LYS A 152 -23.16 9.20 -0.94
C LYS A 152 -21.76 8.81 -1.40
N MET A 153 -20.81 8.63 -0.48
CA MET A 153 -19.43 8.24 -0.80
C MET A 153 -19.27 6.72 -0.85
N GLU A 154 -20.01 5.99 -0.01
CA GLU A 154 -19.87 4.55 0.29
C GLU A 154 -18.50 4.18 0.88
N SER A 155 -17.42 4.42 0.15
CA SER A 155 -16.06 4.06 0.52
C SER A 155 -15.01 5.06 0.03
N PHE A 156 -13.85 4.99 0.66
CA PHE A 156 -12.59 5.43 0.08
C PHE A 156 -11.96 4.30 -0.73
N VAL A 157 -11.42 4.63 -1.89
CA VAL A 157 -10.46 3.80 -2.65
C VAL A 157 -9.05 4.18 -2.24
N LEU A 158 -8.20 3.18 -2.03
CA LEU A 158 -6.85 3.37 -1.49
C LEU A 158 -5.82 3.37 -2.60
N TYR A 159 -4.96 4.39 -2.59
CA TYR A 159 -3.81 4.53 -3.46
C TYR A 159 -2.54 4.39 -2.61
N ARG A 160 -1.68 3.41 -2.90
CA ARG A 160 -0.42 3.18 -2.18
C ARG A 160 0.71 3.91 -2.91
N GLY A 161 1.59 4.59 -2.17
CA GLY A 161 2.75 5.25 -2.75
C GLY A 161 3.64 4.24 -3.47
N LYS A 162 4.07 4.58 -4.70
CA LYS A 162 5.00 3.76 -5.49
C LYS A 162 6.36 3.62 -4.80
N ALA A 163 6.76 4.67 -4.08
CA ALA A 163 7.95 4.70 -3.25
C ALA A 163 7.61 5.13 -1.81
N ASP A 164 8.50 4.79 -0.88
CA ASP A 164 8.45 5.31 0.49
C ASP A 164 8.87 6.77 0.55
N LEU A 165 8.24 7.52 1.44
CA LEU A 165 8.63 8.89 1.76
C LEU A 165 9.78 8.85 2.77
N ALA A 166 10.97 9.29 2.35
CA ALA A 166 12.10 9.45 3.25
C ALA A 166 11.80 10.48 4.37
N LYS A 167 12.54 10.44 5.47
CA LYS A 167 12.51 11.50 6.49
C LYS A 167 12.68 12.87 5.83
N GLY A 168 11.82 13.84 6.17
CA GLY A 168 11.93 15.20 5.67
C GLY A 168 10.60 15.79 5.21
N LYS A 169 10.68 16.87 4.43
CA LYS A 169 9.54 17.64 3.95
C LYS A 169 8.96 17.04 2.68
N HIS A 170 7.65 16.87 2.65
CA HIS A 170 6.89 16.37 1.52
C HIS A 170 5.75 17.32 1.15
N SER A 171 5.25 17.20 -0.08
CA SER A 171 4.13 17.98 -0.60
C SER A 171 3.19 17.10 -1.40
N LEU A 172 1.88 17.37 -1.31
CA LEU A 172 0.84 16.75 -2.12
C LEU A 172 0.00 17.82 -2.80
N GLY A 173 -0.52 17.47 -3.98
CA GLY A 173 -1.43 18.32 -4.72
C GLY A 173 -2.84 18.35 -4.13
N GLY A 174 -3.66 19.25 -4.66
CA GLY A 174 -5.07 19.37 -4.30
C GLY A 174 -5.91 18.18 -4.76
N ASN A 175 -6.99 17.88 -4.05
CA ASN A 175 -7.90 16.76 -4.33
C ASN A 175 -8.64 16.89 -5.67
N ALA A 176 -8.87 18.14 -6.11
CA ALA A 176 -9.51 18.51 -7.37
C ALA A 176 -8.50 19.08 -8.40
N ALA A 177 -7.20 18.85 -8.20
CA ALA A 177 -6.20 19.20 -9.21
C ALA A 177 -6.48 18.45 -10.54
N PRO A 178 -6.29 19.08 -11.71
CA PRO A 178 -6.59 18.43 -12.99
C PRO A 178 -5.87 17.07 -13.15
N PRO A 179 -6.51 16.07 -13.79
CA PRO A 179 -7.84 16.08 -14.40
C PRO A 179 -8.95 15.58 -13.46
N ALA A 180 -8.84 15.77 -12.14
CA ALA A 180 -9.74 15.17 -11.16
C ALA A 180 -11.24 15.47 -11.40
N GLN A 181 -12.07 14.43 -11.32
CA GLN A 181 -13.53 14.48 -11.49
C GLN A 181 -14.23 13.48 -10.55
N GLY A 182 -15.47 13.80 -10.12
CA GLY A 182 -16.37 12.90 -9.39
C GLY A 182 -16.25 12.93 -7.86
N GLN A 183 -15.09 13.28 -7.31
CA GLN A 183 -14.88 13.40 -5.86
C GLN A 183 -15.72 14.54 -5.26
N MET A 184 -16.43 14.26 -4.16
CA MET A 184 -17.20 15.27 -3.39
C MET A 184 -16.70 15.38 -1.95
N ASN A 185 -15.80 14.51 -1.55
CA ASN A 185 -15.15 14.50 -0.26
C ASN A 185 -13.63 14.58 -0.42
N ASN A 186 -12.94 15.14 0.59
CA ASN A 186 -11.50 15.32 0.55
C ASN A 186 -10.76 13.99 0.80
N TYR A 187 -9.50 13.90 0.38
CA TYR A 187 -8.69 12.72 0.66
C TYR A 187 -8.24 12.67 2.13
N VAL A 188 -7.87 11.48 2.59
CA VAL A 188 -7.23 11.24 3.91
C VAL A 188 -5.86 10.60 3.68
N LEU A 189 -4.86 11.01 4.45
CA LEU A 189 -3.52 10.39 4.41
C LEU A 189 -3.44 9.30 5.47
N ILE A 190 -2.86 8.16 5.12
CA ILE A 190 -2.61 7.04 6.03
C ILE A 190 -1.13 6.70 5.95
N PHE A 191 -0.49 6.54 7.11
CA PHE A 191 0.95 6.34 7.26
C PHE A 191 1.23 5.00 7.91
N GLY A 192 2.00 4.18 7.22
CA GLY A 192 2.58 2.94 7.75
C GLY A 192 4.10 3.02 7.71
N ALA A 193 4.73 2.05 8.36
CA ALA A 193 6.18 1.91 8.36
C ALA A 193 6.66 1.83 6.91
N GLY A 194 7.64 2.66 6.56
CA GLY A 194 8.32 2.52 5.29
C GLY A 194 9.29 1.34 5.41
N GLU A 195 9.37 0.57 4.35
CA GLU A 195 10.53 -0.29 4.14
C GLU A 195 11.63 0.71 3.80
N GLY A 196 12.56 0.97 4.73
CA GLY A 196 13.68 1.85 4.42
C GLY A 196 14.31 1.41 3.09
N ILE A 197 14.99 2.31 2.38
CA ILE A 197 15.95 1.83 1.39
C ILE A 197 17.03 1.12 2.22
N GLU A 198 16.86 -0.18 2.46
CA GLU A 198 17.99 -1.06 2.68
C GLU A 198 18.78 -0.97 1.39
N LYS A 199 19.67 0.03 1.31
CA LYS A 199 20.96 -0.29 0.73
C LYS A 199 21.45 -1.40 1.65
N GLU A 200 21.42 -2.63 1.16
CA GLU A 200 22.30 -3.67 1.73
C GLU A 200 23.62 -2.95 2.02
N PRO A 201 24.18 -3.07 3.23
CA PRO A 201 25.48 -2.50 3.48
C PRO A 201 26.37 -3.06 2.39
N GLU A 202 26.83 -2.19 1.49
CA GLU A 202 27.86 -2.54 0.53
C GLU A 202 29.01 -2.98 1.42
N MET A 203 29.19 -4.29 1.57
CA MET A 203 30.36 -4.85 2.22
C MET A 203 31.50 -4.39 1.32
N THR A 204 32.11 -3.26 1.68
CA THR A 204 33.41 -2.89 1.18
C THR A 204 34.33 -3.98 1.67
N VAL A 205 34.50 -5.03 0.87
CA VAL A 205 35.59 -5.98 1.02
C VAL A 205 36.83 -5.10 0.96
N PRO A 206 37.58 -4.94 2.07
CA PRO A 206 38.84 -4.25 1.98
C PRO A 206 39.66 -5.04 0.96
N LYS A 207 40.20 -4.36 -0.05
CA LYS A 207 41.28 -4.91 -0.88
C LYS A 207 42.46 -5.17 0.05
N GLY A 208 42.44 -6.34 0.68
CA GLY A 208 43.47 -6.83 1.55
C GLY A 208 44.68 -7.16 0.71
N ASN A 209 45.75 -6.41 0.95
CA ASN A 209 47.10 -6.73 0.50
C ASN A 209 47.46 -8.16 0.96
N ASN A 210 48.01 -8.93 0.03
CA ASN A 210 48.75 -10.20 0.18
C ASN A 210 48.74 -10.83 1.59
N LEU A 211 47.92 -11.87 1.79
CA LEU A 211 48.14 -12.83 2.87
C LEU A 211 48.92 -14.04 2.32
N PRO A 212 50.00 -14.48 2.99
CA PRO A 212 50.76 -15.64 2.55
C PRO A 212 49.97 -16.92 2.80
N ILE A 213 50.05 -17.84 1.84
CA ILE A 213 49.50 -19.19 1.92
C ILE A 213 50.32 -19.96 2.97
N LEU A 214 49.69 -20.38 4.07
CA LEU A 214 50.24 -21.36 5.00
C LEU A 214 49.19 -22.43 5.30
N TRP A 215 49.51 -23.64 4.85
CA TRP A 215 48.74 -24.86 5.02
C TRP A 215 48.74 -25.33 6.48
N GLY A 216 47.61 -25.84 6.96
CA GLY A 216 47.51 -26.57 8.23
C GLY A 216 46.20 -27.34 8.30
N GLY A 217 46.27 -28.67 8.23
CA GLY A 217 45.13 -29.56 8.03
C GLY A 217 44.18 -29.67 9.21
N ILE A 218 42.90 -29.90 8.90
CA ILE A 218 41.90 -30.36 9.88
C ILE A 218 41.34 -31.69 9.37
N LYS A 219 41.66 -32.76 10.11
CA LYS A 219 41.10 -34.10 9.96
C LYS A 219 39.61 -34.07 10.33
N ILE A 220 38.76 -34.60 9.46
CA ILE A 220 37.35 -34.86 9.77
C ILE A 220 37.27 -36.17 10.56
N SER A 221 36.94 -36.12 11.85
CA SER A 221 36.52 -37.31 12.59
C SER A 221 35.01 -37.49 12.44
N ARG A 222 34.57 -38.61 11.87
CA ARG A 222 33.22 -39.12 12.07
C ARG A 222 33.14 -39.73 13.47
N GLN A 223 32.17 -39.31 14.27
CA GLN A 223 31.64 -40.15 15.34
C GLN A 223 30.24 -40.65 14.95
N GLN A 224 29.96 -41.84 15.47
CA GLN A 224 29.01 -42.85 15.02
C GLN A 224 27.53 -42.41 15.05
#